data_AF-A0A1G4IX54-F1
#
_entry.id   AF-A0A1G4IX54-F1
#
_cell.length_a   1.000
_cell.length_b   1.000
_cell.length_c   1.000
_cell.angle_alpha   90.00
_cell.angle_beta   90.00
_cell.angle_gamma   90.00
#
_symmetry.space_group_name_H-M   'P 1'
#
loop_
_entity.id
_entity.type
_entity.pdbx_description
1 polymer ?
#
loop_
_entity_poly.entity_id
_entity_poly.type
_entity_poly.pdbx_seq_one_letter_code
_entity_poly.pdbx_strand_id
1 'polypeptide(L)'
;MATKKRTNVADEDASKKLKVEETEKKEESVIDLSPDNTEMTNVEESEGSTPVKAEPDSEDAGITHFMFDGNQYQFKERASVIEEKEGKIEFRVVNNDNTKENMMVLTGLKNIFQKQLPKMPKEYIARLVYDRSHLSMAVVRKPLTVVGGITYRPFDNREFAEIVFCAISSTEQVRGYGAHLMNHLKDYVRATSRIKYFLTYADNYAIGYFKKQGFTKEVNLEKSIWMGYIKDYEGGTLMQCSMLPRIRYLDAAKILLLQEAAVQRKIRLASRSTVVYTGLKHFKDLSNIKPIDPMEIPGLKEAGWTPEMDELAQRPKRGPHYAAMQNVLTEVQNHAAAWPFLQPVNKDEVADYYEFIKEPMDLSTMEIKLENNRYEKMENFVYDARLIFNNCRAYNGENTSYFKYANRLEKFFCSKIKEVPEYSHLVD
;
A
#
# COMPACT_ATOMS: atom_id res chain seq x y z
N MET A 1 -27.13 0.93 -41.09
CA MET A 1 -25.78 1.48 -40.79
C MET A 1 -25.00 0.39 -40.06
N ALA A 2 -23.97 -0.16 -40.70
CA ALA A 2 -23.27 -1.35 -40.22
C ALA A 2 -22.23 -0.99 -39.14
N THR A 3 -22.34 -1.62 -37.97
CA THR A 3 -21.38 -1.57 -36.88
C THR A 3 -20.13 -2.37 -37.27
N LYS A 4 -19.03 -1.66 -37.55
CA LYS A 4 -17.74 -2.26 -37.85
C LYS A 4 -17.06 -2.67 -36.53
N LYS A 5 -17.41 -3.85 -35.99
CA LYS A 5 -16.67 -4.46 -34.87
C LYS A 5 -15.23 -4.72 -35.34
N ARG A 6 -14.24 -4.30 -34.55
CA ARG A 6 -12.81 -4.47 -34.87
C ARG A 6 -12.44 -5.96 -34.69
N THR A 7 -12.11 -6.62 -35.79
CA THR A 7 -11.52 -7.97 -35.79
C THR A 7 -10.09 -7.93 -36.30
N ASN A 8 -9.20 -8.57 -35.53
CA ASN A 8 -7.84 -9.01 -35.83
C ASN A 8 -6.88 -8.06 -36.56
N VAL A 9 -6.08 -7.35 -35.75
CA VAL A 9 -4.66 -7.02 -36.06
C VAL A 9 -3.78 -7.08 -34.80
N ALA A 10 -4.35 -6.94 -33.59
CA ALA A 10 -3.58 -6.99 -32.33
C ALA A 10 -3.27 -8.42 -31.81
N ASP A 11 -3.72 -9.47 -32.51
CA ASP A 11 -3.64 -10.86 -32.02
C ASP A 11 -2.30 -11.55 -32.32
N GLU A 12 -1.45 -11.01 -33.19
CA GLU A 12 -0.15 -11.62 -33.50
C GLU A 12 0.87 -11.47 -32.36
N ASP A 13 0.77 -10.41 -31.56
CA ASP A 13 1.64 -10.22 -30.39
C ASP A 13 1.14 -11.00 -29.16
N ALA A 14 -0.18 -11.23 -29.06
CA ALA A 14 -0.79 -12.09 -28.05
C ALA A 14 -0.57 -13.59 -28.33
N SER A 15 -0.55 -13.99 -29.61
CA SER A 15 -0.33 -15.38 -30.03
C SER A 15 1.12 -15.87 -29.79
N LYS A 16 2.11 -14.95 -29.80
CA LYS A 16 3.49 -15.27 -29.39
C LYS A 16 3.63 -15.44 -27.87
N LYS A 17 2.79 -14.77 -27.06
CA LYS A 17 2.72 -14.97 -25.60
C LYS A 17 2.10 -16.33 -25.21
N LEU A 18 1.27 -16.94 -26.06
CA LEU A 18 0.55 -18.19 -25.75
C LEU A 18 1.34 -19.49 -26.00
N LYS A 19 2.31 -19.50 -26.93
CA LYS A 19 3.04 -20.73 -27.29
C LYS A 19 4.06 -21.22 -26.25
N VAL A 20 4.31 -20.45 -25.19
CA VAL A 20 5.24 -20.81 -24.11
C VAL A 20 4.52 -21.48 -22.93
N GLU A 21 3.23 -21.23 -22.73
CA GLU A 21 2.47 -21.77 -21.58
C GLU A 21 1.92 -23.19 -21.78
N GLU A 22 1.84 -23.73 -23.00
CA GLU A 22 1.23 -25.05 -23.26
C GLU A 22 2.19 -26.25 -23.23
N THR A 23 3.50 -26.06 -22.98
CA THR A 23 4.50 -27.16 -23.04
C THR A 23 4.86 -27.84 -21.72
N GLU A 24 4.23 -27.50 -20.59
CA GLU A 24 4.54 -28.14 -19.29
C GLU A 24 3.31 -28.74 -18.60
N LYS A 25 2.63 -29.69 -19.27
CA LYS A 25 1.83 -30.71 -18.57
C LYS A 25 1.80 -32.01 -19.38
N LYS A 26 2.73 -32.91 -19.06
CA LYS A 26 2.57 -34.38 -19.19
C LYS A 26 3.75 -35.06 -18.51
N GLU A 27 3.51 -35.58 -17.31
CA GLU A 27 3.95 -36.91 -16.84
C GLU A 27 3.57 -37.06 -15.36
N GLU A 28 2.37 -37.61 -15.12
CA GLU A 28 2.07 -38.34 -13.88
C GLU A 28 1.91 -39.81 -14.28
N SER A 29 2.77 -40.68 -13.74
CA SER A 29 2.55 -42.12 -13.69
C SER A 29 2.46 -42.56 -12.23
N VAL A 30 1.32 -43.15 -11.94
CA VAL A 30 0.83 -43.80 -10.72
C VAL A 30 1.80 -44.88 -10.21
N ILE A 31 2.09 -44.88 -8.89
CA ILE A 31 2.18 -46.12 -8.09
C ILE A 31 1.54 -45.88 -6.71
N ASP A 32 0.53 -46.69 -6.44
CA ASP A 32 -0.23 -46.88 -5.21
C ASP A 32 0.56 -47.73 -4.21
N LEU A 33 0.39 -47.49 -2.89
CA LEU A 33 0.15 -48.50 -1.85
C LEU A 33 0.19 -47.86 -0.46
N SER A 34 -0.83 -48.19 0.34
CA SER A 34 -1.07 -47.71 1.71
C SER A 34 -0.35 -48.60 2.76
N PRO A 35 -0.56 -48.43 4.08
CA PRO A 35 0.50 -48.38 5.08
C PRO A 35 0.73 -49.70 5.82
N ASP A 36 1.90 -49.91 6.41
CA ASP A 36 1.97 -50.78 7.60
C ASP A 36 3.13 -50.47 8.55
N ASN A 37 2.84 -50.77 9.82
CA ASN A 37 3.61 -50.55 11.03
C ASN A 37 4.93 -51.33 11.07
N THR A 38 5.96 -50.78 11.73
CA THR A 38 6.86 -51.59 12.56
C THR A 38 7.46 -50.78 13.70
N GLU A 39 7.54 -51.44 14.86
CA GLU A 39 7.78 -50.91 16.20
C GLU A 39 9.26 -50.56 16.52
N MET A 40 9.38 -49.59 17.44
CA MET A 40 10.29 -49.49 18.60
C MET A 40 11.69 -50.09 18.53
N THR A 41 12.70 -49.25 18.80
CA THR A 41 13.60 -49.46 19.95
C THR A 41 14.06 -48.12 20.56
N ASN A 42 14.00 -48.06 21.89
CA ASN A 42 14.42 -46.97 22.77
C ASN A 42 15.95 -46.87 22.86
N VAL A 43 16.47 -45.65 22.92
CA VAL A 43 17.70 -45.32 23.68
C VAL A 43 17.44 -44.04 24.46
N GLU A 44 17.63 -44.11 25.77
CA GLU A 44 17.36 -43.09 26.78
C GLU A 44 18.39 -41.94 26.79
N GLU A 45 17.87 -40.76 27.13
CA GLU A 45 18.42 -39.65 27.94
C GLU A 45 19.77 -38.99 27.61
N SER A 46 19.72 -37.67 27.32
CA SER A 46 20.12 -36.67 28.32
C SER A 46 19.67 -35.26 27.93
N GLU A 47 19.16 -34.56 28.95
CA GLU A 47 18.58 -33.22 28.94
C GLU A 47 19.61 -32.12 28.58
N GLY A 48 19.17 -31.04 27.92
CA GLY A 48 19.95 -29.80 27.89
C GLY A 48 19.69 -28.84 26.73
N SER A 49 18.52 -28.19 26.70
CA SER A 49 18.33 -26.76 26.39
C SER A 49 16.91 -26.51 25.89
N THR A 50 16.12 -25.91 26.75
CA THR A 50 14.82 -25.34 26.43
C THR A 50 14.96 -24.29 25.32
N PRO A 51 14.01 -24.22 24.37
CA PRO A 51 13.97 -23.14 23.39
C PRO A 51 13.66 -21.84 24.15
N VAL A 52 14.51 -20.83 23.97
CA VAL A 52 14.29 -19.48 24.49
C VAL A 52 12.95 -18.98 23.94
N LYS A 53 11.92 -19.03 24.78
CA LYS A 53 10.65 -18.35 24.55
C LYS A 53 10.97 -16.87 24.45
N ALA A 54 10.51 -16.23 23.37
CA ALA A 54 10.49 -14.78 23.28
C ALA A 54 9.80 -14.23 24.53
N GLU A 55 10.50 -13.37 25.28
CA GLU A 55 9.91 -12.69 26.42
C GLU A 55 8.71 -11.85 25.97
N PRO A 56 7.66 -11.75 26.80
CA PRO A 56 6.53 -10.89 26.49
C PRO A 56 7.00 -9.43 26.48
N ASP A 57 6.73 -8.73 25.37
CA ASP A 57 6.98 -7.29 25.23
C ASP A 57 6.41 -6.56 26.45
N SER A 58 7.29 -6.05 27.34
CA SER A 58 6.86 -5.14 28.40
C SER A 58 6.24 -3.91 27.74
N GLU A 59 5.05 -3.47 28.18
CA GLU A 59 4.31 -2.36 27.55
C GLU A 59 5.15 -1.07 27.43
N ASP A 60 6.15 -0.91 28.31
CA ASP A 60 7.10 0.21 28.37
C ASP A 60 8.34 0.11 27.44
N ALA A 61 8.53 -0.99 26.72
CA ALA A 61 9.69 -1.17 25.85
C ALA A 61 9.70 -0.11 24.73
N GLY A 62 10.80 0.64 24.62
CA GLY A 62 11.03 1.63 23.56
C GLY A 62 10.48 3.03 23.83
N ILE A 63 9.97 3.30 25.03
CA ILE A 63 9.56 4.65 25.43
C ILE A 63 10.79 5.53 25.67
N THR A 64 10.89 6.63 24.94
CA THR A 64 11.94 7.63 25.11
C THR A 64 11.35 8.95 25.60
N HIS A 65 12.14 9.65 26.39
CA HIS A 65 11.81 10.99 26.87
C HIS A 65 12.75 12.00 26.21
N PHE A 66 12.20 13.15 25.84
CA PHE A 66 13.01 14.26 25.32
C PHE A 66 12.45 15.60 25.77
N MET A 67 13.32 16.59 25.87
CA MET A 67 12.96 17.96 26.26
C MET A 67 12.78 18.82 25.02
N PHE A 68 11.71 19.60 24.98
CA PHE A 68 11.47 20.61 23.96
C PHE A 68 10.76 21.80 24.57
N ASP A 69 11.29 23.01 24.35
CA ASP A 69 10.73 24.27 24.89
C ASP A 69 10.42 24.21 26.40
N GLY A 70 11.35 23.64 27.18
CA GLY A 70 11.21 23.49 28.64
C GLY A 70 10.22 22.42 29.11
N ASN A 71 9.53 21.72 28.19
CA ASN A 71 8.58 20.66 28.52
C ASN A 71 9.17 19.28 28.18
N GLN A 72 8.86 18.29 29.03
CA GLN A 72 9.22 16.89 28.79
C GLN A 72 8.12 16.21 27.96
N TYR A 73 8.54 15.51 26.91
CA TYR A 73 7.66 14.73 26.04
C TYR A 73 8.06 13.26 26.06
N GLN A 74 7.06 12.40 25.92
CA GLN A 74 7.21 10.95 25.86
C GLN A 74 6.89 10.48 24.44
N PHE A 75 7.74 9.61 23.89
CA PHE A 75 7.58 9.06 22.54
C PHE A 75 8.06 7.61 22.47
N LYS A 76 7.20 6.72 21.98
CA LYS A 76 7.55 5.31 21.74
C LYS A 76 8.28 5.17 20.41
N GLU A 77 9.58 4.93 20.48
CA GLU A 77 10.42 4.66 19.32
C GLU A 77 10.10 3.28 18.73
N ARG A 78 10.31 3.11 17.43
CA ARG A 78 10.16 1.80 16.77
C ARG A 78 11.40 0.94 17.04
N ALA A 79 11.22 -0.38 17.02
CA ALA A 79 12.30 -1.35 17.23
C ALA A 79 13.52 -1.08 16.35
N SER A 80 13.34 -0.81 15.05
CA SER A 80 14.44 -0.50 14.14
C SER A 80 15.25 0.73 14.54
N VAL A 81 14.63 1.75 15.15
CA VAL A 81 15.32 2.96 15.62
C VAL A 81 16.14 2.66 16.87
N ILE A 82 15.58 1.86 17.77
CA ILE A 82 16.25 1.43 19.01
C ILE A 82 17.48 0.59 18.66
N GLU A 83 17.33 -0.39 17.77
CA GLU A 83 18.45 -1.22 17.31
C GLU A 83 19.57 -0.41 16.65
N GLU A 84 19.24 0.65 15.92
CA GLU A 84 20.24 1.55 15.33
C GLU A 84 20.98 2.34 16.42
N LYS A 85 20.25 2.89 17.40
CA LYS A 85 20.85 3.62 18.54
C LYS A 85 21.77 2.73 19.38
N GLU A 86 21.39 1.47 19.56
CA GLU A 86 22.21 0.45 20.22
C GLU A 86 23.38 -0.03 19.33
N GLY A 87 23.43 0.40 18.07
CA GLY A 87 24.48 0.02 17.13
C GLY A 87 24.42 -1.43 16.65
N LYS A 88 23.29 -2.12 16.83
CA LYS A 88 23.03 -3.49 16.34
C LYS A 88 22.85 -3.52 14.82
N ILE A 89 22.23 -2.46 14.28
CA ILE A 89 22.09 -2.23 12.84
C ILE A 89 22.72 -0.90 12.45
N GLU A 90 22.98 -0.75 11.16
CA GLU A 90 23.43 0.50 10.55
C GLU A 90 22.91 0.62 9.12
N PHE A 91 22.82 1.86 8.64
CA PHE A 91 22.41 2.19 7.28
C PHE A 91 23.64 2.63 6.49
N ARG A 92 23.95 1.91 5.41
CA ARG A 92 25.12 2.17 4.58
C ARG A 92 24.71 2.41 3.13
N VAL A 93 25.26 3.46 2.53
CA VAL A 93 25.14 3.68 1.09
C VAL A 93 26.36 3.06 0.42
N VAL A 94 26.11 2.10 -0.46
CA VAL A 94 27.13 1.32 -1.17
C VAL A 94 26.88 1.36 -2.67
N ASN A 95 27.95 1.26 -3.46
CA ASN A 95 27.91 1.04 -4.89
C ASN A 95 29.02 0.07 -5.30
N ASN A 96 29.05 -0.30 -6.59
CA ASN A 96 30.12 -1.14 -7.11
C ASN A 96 31.41 -0.33 -7.35
N ASP A 97 32.18 -0.15 -6.28
CA ASP A 97 33.49 0.49 -6.27
C ASP A 97 34.66 -0.53 -6.28
N ASN A 98 34.37 -1.80 -6.59
CA ASN A 98 35.29 -2.94 -6.51
C ASN A 98 35.84 -3.26 -5.11
N THR A 99 35.33 -2.67 -4.03
CA THR A 99 35.74 -3.07 -2.68
C THR A 99 35.06 -4.38 -2.25
N LYS A 100 35.80 -5.23 -1.53
CA LYS A 100 35.29 -6.54 -1.08
C LYS A 100 34.03 -6.38 -0.21
N GLU A 101 34.03 -5.40 0.69
CA GLU A 101 32.94 -5.18 1.63
C GLU A 101 31.67 -4.71 0.90
N ASN A 102 31.76 -3.72 0.02
CA ASN A 102 30.59 -3.27 -0.76
C ASN A 102 30.08 -4.38 -1.68
N MET A 103 30.96 -5.15 -2.30
CA MET A 103 30.54 -6.30 -3.11
C MET A 103 29.80 -7.36 -2.28
N MET A 104 30.21 -7.61 -1.03
CA MET A 104 29.47 -8.50 -0.13
C MET A 104 28.08 -7.96 0.19
N VAL A 105 27.98 -6.67 0.54
CA VAL A 105 26.69 -6.02 0.83
C VAL A 105 25.76 -6.04 -0.38
N LEU A 106 26.26 -5.64 -1.56
CA LEU A 106 25.51 -5.68 -2.83
C LEU A 106 25.06 -7.10 -3.17
N THR A 107 25.89 -8.11 -2.92
CA THR A 107 25.52 -9.51 -3.14
C THR A 107 24.40 -9.95 -2.19
N GLY A 108 24.45 -9.53 -0.92
CA GLY A 108 23.37 -9.76 0.04
C GLY A 108 22.07 -9.10 -0.40
N LEU A 109 22.11 -7.84 -0.84
CA LEU A 109 20.96 -7.12 -1.37
C LEU A 109 20.38 -7.80 -2.62
N LYS A 110 21.23 -8.15 -3.59
CA LYS A 110 20.83 -8.89 -4.79
C LYS A 110 20.05 -10.15 -4.42
N ASN A 111 20.55 -10.94 -3.47
CA ASN A 111 19.90 -12.17 -3.03
C ASN A 111 18.54 -11.90 -2.36
N ILE A 112 18.41 -10.82 -1.59
CA ILE A 112 17.12 -10.41 -1.01
C ILE A 112 16.16 -9.99 -2.12
N PHE A 113 16.57 -9.11 -3.04
CA PHE A 113 15.72 -8.69 -4.15
C PHE A 113 15.26 -9.85 -5.02
N GLN A 114 16.15 -10.80 -5.36
CA GLN A 114 15.80 -11.99 -6.12
C GLN A 114 14.78 -12.89 -5.43
N LYS A 115 14.74 -12.90 -4.10
CA LYS A 115 13.75 -13.66 -3.31
C LYS A 115 12.44 -12.90 -3.14
N GLN A 116 12.50 -11.60 -2.86
CA GLN A 116 11.33 -10.78 -2.53
C GLN A 116 10.61 -10.22 -3.77
N LEU A 117 11.28 -10.18 -4.92
CA LEU A 117 10.73 -9.69 -6.19
C LEU A 117 10.71 -10.82 -7.25
N PRO A 118 9.88 -11.86 -7.09
CA PRO A 118 9.89 -13.04 -7.96
C PRO A 118 9.49 -12.73 -9.42
N LYS A 119 8.77 -11.62 -9.66
CA LYS A 119 8.38 -11.16 -11.00
C LYS A 119 9.54 -10.53 -11.77
N MET A 120 10.65 -10.18 -11.11
CA MET A 120 11.80 -9.55 -11.74
C MET A 120 12.85 -10.60 -12.12
N PRO A 121 13.38 -10.59 -13.37
CA PRO A 121 14.42 -11.54 -13.79
C PRO A 121 15.67 -11.42 -12.91
N LYS A 122 16.24 -12.57 -12.52
CA LYS A 122 17.38 -12.62 -11.59
C LYS A 122 18.62 -11.93 -12.14
N GLU A 123 18.87 -12.07 -13.43
CA GLU A 123 19.96 -11.45 -14.17
C GLU A 123 19.76 -9.93 -14.26
N TYR A 124 18.51 -9.49 -14.43
CA TYR A 124 18.17 -8.06 -14.46
C TYR A 124 18.48 -7.39 -13.12
N ILE A 125 18.07 -8.01 -12.00
CA ILE A 125 18.39 -7.55 -10.66
C ILE A 125 19.90 -7.47 -10.47
N ALA A 126 20.63 -8.54 -10.78
CA ALA A 126 22.08 -8.58 -10.63
C ALA A 126 22.76 -7.46 -11.42
N ARG A 127 22.37 -7.28 -12.69
CA ARG A 127 22.94 -6.27 -13.57
C ARG A 127 22.80 -4.87 -12.99
N LEU A 128 21.62 -4.50 -12.48
CA LEU A 128 21.38 -3.15 -11.94
C LEU A 128 21.96 -2.94 -10.54
N VAL A 129 21.93 -3.95 -9.67
CA VAL A 129 22.52 -3.85 -8.33
C VAL A 129 24.04 -3.65 -8.41
N TYR A 130 24.72 -4.29 -9.37
CA TYR A 130 26.16 -4.12 -9.59
C TYR A 130 26.52 -3.00 -10.58
N ASP A 131 25.54 -2.29 -11.13
CA ASP A 131 25.79 -1.18 -12.03
C ASP A 131 26.37 0.02 -11.27
N ARG A 132 27.44 0.61 -11.81
CA ARG A 132 28.16 1.71 -11.13
C ARG A 132 27.39 3.03 -11.08
N SER A 133 26.38 3.20 -11.94
CA SER A 133 25.50 4.36 -11.92
C SER A 133 24.34 4.22 -10.93
N HIS A 134 24.21 3.05 -10.29
CA HIS A 134 23.22 2.79 -9.25
C HIS A 134 23.88 2.83 -7.87
N LEU A 135 23.14 3.37 -6.90
CA LEU A 135 23.49 3.39 -5.49
C LEU A 135 22.51 2.50 -4.74
N SER A 136 22.97 1.85 -3.69
CA SER A 136 22.11 1.06 -2.81
C SER A 136 22.28 1.50 -1.37
N MET A 137 21.17 1.88 -0.73
CA MET A 137 21.14 2.04 0.72
C MET A 137 20.75 0.69 1.35
N ALA A 138 21.67 0.09 2.08
CA ALA A 138 21.51 -1.19 2.75
C ALA A 138 21.26 -0.99 4.25
N VAL A 139 20.36 -1.80 4.81
CA VAL A 139 20.24 -2.04 6.25
C VAL A 139 21.13 -3.24 6.57
N VAL A 140 22.17 -3.01 7.37
CA VAL A 140 23.15 -4.03 7.74
C VAL A 140 23.07 -4.26 9.24
N ARG A 141 22.86 -5.51 9.65
CA ARG A 141 23.01 -5.96 11.03
C ARG A 141 24.46 -6.41 11.23
N LYS A 142 25.10 -5.94 12.31
CA LYS A 142 26.50 -6.31 12.59
C LYS A 142 26.65 -7.83 12.76
N PRO A 143 27.75 -8.44 12.27
CA PRO A 143 28.92 -7.78 11.68
C PRO A 143 28.75 -7.34 10.21
N LEU A 144 28.03 -8.07 9.36
CA LEU A 144 27.81 -7.67 7.95
C LEU A 144 26.58 -8.36 7.30
N THR A 145 25.55 -8.66 8.10
CA THR A 145 24.35 -9.36 7.61
C THR A 145 23.38 -8.36 7.00
N VAL A 146 23.10 -8.49 5.71
CA VAL A 146 22.14 -7.61 5.02
C VAL A 146 20.72 -7.99 5.39
N VAL A 147 19.95 -7.03 5.90
CA VAL A 147 18.54 -7.19 6.29
C VAL A 147 17.60 -6.77 5.16
N GLY A 148 17.98 -5.76 4.39
CA GLY A 148 17.17 -5.20 3.31
C GLY A 148 17.82 -3.96 2.72
N GLY A 149 17.19 -3.36 1.71
CA GLY A 149 17.72 -2.14 1.11
C GLY A 149 16.87 -1.56 -0.01
N ILE A 150 17.30 -0.39 -0.46
CA ILE A 150 16.78 0.31 -1.63
C ILE A 150 17.92 0.53 -2.61
N THR A 151 17.76 0.06 -3.85
CA THR A 151 18.63 0.42 -4.97
C THR A 151 17.95 1.54 -5.75
N TYR A 152 18.66 2.64 -5.97
CA TYR A 152 18.18 3.81 -6.69
C TYR A 152 19.22 4.34 -7.66
N ARG A 153 18.75 5.04 -8.69
CA ARG A 153 19.58 5.69 -9.70
C ARG A 153 19.38 7.21 -9.60
N PRO A 154 20.39 7.98 -9.18
CA PRO A 154 20.28 9.44 -9.10
C PRO A 154 20.38 10.09 -10.49
N PHE A 155 19.55 11.11 -10.73
CA PHE A 155 19.66 12.02 -11.85
C PHE A 155 19.79 13.46 -11.33
N ASP A 156 20.96 13.78 -10.76
CA ASP A 156 21.18 15.05 -10.03
C ASP A 156 20.85 16.30 -10.86
N ASN A 157 21.19 16.29 -12.15
CA ASN A 157 20.92 17.41 -13.07
C ASN A 157 19.42 17.60 -13.35
N ARG A 158 18.59 16.60 -13.06
CA ARG A 158 17.13 16.59 -13.27
C ARG A 158 16.36 16.62 -11.95
N GLU A 159 17.06 16.77 -10.83
CA GLU A 159 16.51 16.87 -9.48
C GLU A 159 15.64 15.67 -9.04
N PHE A 160 15.76 14.50 -9.67
CA PHE A 160 15.03 13.29 -9.28
C PHE A 160 15.93 12.05 -9.18
N ALA A 161 15.48 11.04 -8.45
CA ALA A 161 16.05 9.70 -8.47
C ALA A 161 14.98 8.66 -8.79
N GLU A 162 15.37 7.63 -9.54
CA GLU A 162 14.56 6.45 -9.79
C GLU A 162 14.82 5.42 -8.69
N ILE A 163 13.80 5.02 -7.94
CA ILE A 163 13.87 3.85 -7.06
C ILE A 163 13.61 2.62 -7.91
N VAL A 164 14.64 1.78 -8.04
CA VAL A 164 14.62 0.60 -8.91
C VAL A 164 14.16 -0.63 -8.12
N PHE A 165 14.72 -0.84 -6.93
CA PHE A 165 14.36 -1.95 -6.06
C PHE A 165 14.19 -1.47 -4.63
N CYS A 166 13.21 -2.01 -3.93
CA CYS A 166 12.96 -1.78 -2.51
C CYS A 166 12.44 -3.06 -1.88
N ALA A 167 13.21 -3.66 -0.98
CA ALA A 167 12.79 -4.88 -0.29
C ALA A 167 13.48 -5.05 1.07
N ILE A 168 12.77 -5.67 1.99
CA ILE A 168 13.28 -6.13 3.29
C ILE A 168 13.13 -7.65 3.34
N SER A 169 14.11 -8.35 3.93
CA SER A 169 14.03 -9.80 4.17
C SER A 169 12.73 -10.15 4.89
N SER A 170 12.04 -11.20 4.44
CA SER A 170 10.76 -11.65 5.00
C SER A 170 10.84 -11.96 6.51
N THR A 171 11.97 -12.46 6.98
CA THR A 171 12.23 -12.74 8.40
C THR A 171 12.23 -11.49 9.29
N GLU A 172 12.40 -10.32 8.69
CA GLU A 172 12.58 -9.04 9.39
C GLU A 172 11.49 -8.02 8.97
N GLN A 173 10.47 -8.45 8.23
CA GLN A 173 9.33 -7.60 7.89
C GLN A 173 8.50 -7.24 9.13
N VAL A 174 7.67 -6.20 9.02
CA VAL A 174 6.79 -5.68 10.10
C VAL A 174 7.53 -4.98 11.27
N ARG A 175 8.85 -5.13 11.42
CA ARG A 175 9.66 -4.44 12.45
C ARG A 175 9.94 -2.95 12.20
N GLY A 176 9.38 -2.37 11.14
CA GLY A 176 9.50 -0.95 10.81
C GLY A 176 10.71 -0.56 9.96
N TYR A 177 11.60 -1.50 9.61
CA TYR A 177 12.81 -1.22 8.82
C TYR A 177 12.51 -0.54 7.49
N GLY A 178 11.44 -0.92 6.78
CA GLY A 178 11.12 -0.32 5.48
C GLY A 178 10.82 1.18 5.55
N ALA A 179 10.12 1.63 6.59
CA ALA A 179 9.86 3.06 6.79
C ALA A 179 11.13 3.79 7.27
N HIS A 180 11.90 3.14 8.14
CA HIS A 180 13.15 3.70 8.66
C HIS A 180 14.20 3.90 7.54
N LEU A 181 14.31 2.90 6.65
CA LEU A 181 15.16 2.93 5.46
C LEU A 181 14.77 4.06 4.50
N MET A 182 13.48 4.26 4.25
CA MET A 182 13.02 5.35 3.39
C MET A 182 13.31 6.73 4.00
N ASN A 183 13.17 6.88 5.32
CA ASN A 183 13.51 8.12 6.01
C ASN A 183 15.02 8.43 5.91
N HIS A 184 15.86 7.41 6.15
CA HIS A 184 17.30 7.51 5.92
C HIS A 184 17.63 7.91 4.48
N LEU A 185 16.98 7.28 3.49
CA LEU A 185 17.20 7.59 2.07
C LEU A 185 16.84 9.04 1.74
N LYS A 186 15.68 9.52 2.20
CA LYS A 186 15.23 10.90 1.98
C LYS A 186 16.18 11.91 2.60
N ASP A 187 16.58 11.69 3.85
CA ASP A 187 17.49 12.59 4.55
C ASP A 187 18.90 12.57 3.94
N TYR A 188 19.40 11.39 3.56
CA TYR A 188 20.68 11.24 2.88
C TYR A 188 20.70 11.98 1.54
N VAL A 189 19.76 11.67 0.65
CA VAL A 189 19.70 12.24 -0.71
C VAL A 189 19.55 13.76 -0.64
N ARG A 190 18.75 14.29 0.29
CA ARG A 190 18.59 15.74 0.46
C ARG A 190 19.83 16.43 1.04
N ALA A 191 20.62 15.73 1.85
CA ALA A 191 21.84 16.28 2.43
C ALA A 191 23.02 16.23 1.44
N THR A 192 23.05 15.25 0.53
CA THR A 192 24.20 15.00 -0.35
C THR A 192 24.00 15.41 -1.80
N SER A 193 22.77 15.66 -2.24
CA SER A 193 22.43 15.94 -3.65
C SER A 193 21.40 17.05 -3.81
N ARG A 194 21.10 17.41 -5.06
CA ARG A 194 20.03 18.38 -5.43
C ARG A 194 18.67 17.73 -5.65
N ILE A 195 18.56 16.42 -5.41
CA ILE A 195 17.37 15.63 -5.71
C ILE A 195 16.24 16.01 -4.75
N LYS A 196 15.08 16.29 -5.33
CA LYS A 196 13.84 16.68 -4.63
C LYS A 196 12.74 15.64 -4.80
N TYR A 197 12.81 14.84 -5.87
CA TYR A 197 11.76 13.91 -6.25
C TYR A 197 12.28 12.47 -6.30
N PHE A 198 11.42 11.53 -5.90
CA PHE A 198 11.60 10.12 -6.24
C PHE A 198 10.52 9.68 -7.21
N LEU A 199 10.92 8.90 -8.21
CA LEU A 199 10.02 8.19 -9.11
C LEU A 199 10.24 6.69 -8.94
N THR A 200 9.17 5.92 -9.00
CA THR A 200 9.23 4.46 -8.86
C THR A 200 8.07 3.81 -9.62
N TYR A 201 8.30 2.62 -10.16
CA TYR A 201 7.23 1.72 -10.57
C TYR A 201 6.94 0.76 -9.42
N ALA A 202 5.79 0.94 -8.77
CA ALA A 202 5.35 0.09 -7.67
C ALA A 202 4.45 -1.04 -8.19
N ASP A 203 4.67 -2.26 -7.72
CA ASP A 203 3.70 -3.33 -7.91
C ASP A 203 2.45 -3.09 -7.03
N ASN A 204 1.34 -3.76 -7.35
CA ASN A 204 0.08 -3.57 -6.64
C ASN A 204 0.18 -3.82 -5.12
N TYR A 205 1.08 -4.73 -4.71
CA TYR A 205 1.30 -5.04 -3.30
C TYR A 205 2.10 -3.95 -2.57
N ALA A 206 3.01 -3.23 -3.23
CA ALA A 206 3.80 -2.17 -2.61
C ALA A 206 3.16 -0.77 -2.67
N ILE A 207 2.07 -0.56 -3.44
CA ILE A 207 1.40 0.76 -3.52
C ILE A 207 1.06 1.30 -2.12
N GLY A 208 0.54 0.45 -1.23
CA GLY A 208 0.20 0.85 0.14
C GLY A 208 1.43 1.28 0.97
N TYR A 209 2.58 0.62 0.77
CA TYR A 209 3.84 1.02 1.39
C TYR A 209 4.29 2.39 0.86
N PHE A 210 4.35 2.57 -0.45
CA PHE A 210 4.79 3.82 -1.07
C PHE A 210 3.85 4.99 -0.73
N LYS A 211 2.51 4.78 -0.71
CA LYS A 211 1.54 5.79 -0.23
C LYS A 211 1.87 6.24 1.20
N LYS A 212 2.14 5.31 2.12
CA LYS A 212 2.55 5.63 3.51
C LYS A 212 3.89 6.38 3.57
N GLN A 213 4.75 6.21 2.57
CA GLN A 213 5.99 6.97 2.43
C GLN A 213 5.82 8.30 1.68
N GLY A 214 4.58 8.75 1.41
CA GLY A 214 4.33 10.03 0.74
C GLY A 214 4.48 10.00 -0.78
N PHE A 215 4.38 8.82 -1.38
CA PHE A 215 4.24 8.71 -2.84
C PHE A 215 2.77 8.83 -3.24
N THR A 216 2.51 9.43 -4.39
CA THR A 216 1.21 9.52 -5.05
C THR A 216 1.27 8.90 -6.44
N LYS A 217 0.12 8.45 -6.97
CA LYS A 217 -0.02 8.02 -8.37
C LYS A 217 0.00 9.23 -9.33
N GLU A 218 -0.29 10.42 -8.82
CA GLU A 218 -0.29 11.66 -9.59
C GLU A 218 1.14 12.18 -9.80
N VAL A 219 1.66 11.98 -11.01
CA VAL A 219 3.01 12.45 -11.38
C VAL A 219 2.94 13.89 -11.85
N ASN A 220 3.28 14.81 -10.95
CA ASN A 220 3.31 16.25 -11.24
C ASN A 220 4.61 16.69 -11.93
N LEU A 221 5.65 15.86 -11.95
CA LEU A 221 6.91 16.16 -12.62
C LEU A 221 6.71 16.09 -14.16
N GLU A 222 7.14 17.13 -14.86
CA GLU A 222 6.96 17.24 -16.31
C GLU A 222 7.56 16.03 -17.04
N LYS A 223 6.82 15.46 -18.01
CA LYS A 223 7.23 14.27 -18.76
C LYS A 223 8.62 14.41 -19.39
N SER A 224 8.99 15.60 -19.89
CA SER A 224 10.32 15.89 -20.48
C SER A 224 11.49 15.69 -19.49
N ILE A 225 11.21 15.71 -18.19
CA ILE A 225 12.22 15.55 -17.14
C ILE A 225 12.57 14.07 -16.95
N TRP A 226 11.62 13.15 -17.04
CA TRP A 226 11.83 11.75 -16.65
C TRP A 226 11.58 10.72 -17.75
N MET A 227 10.77 11.06 -18.75
CA MET A 227 10.42 10.14 -19.85
C MET A 227 11.68 9.78 -20.66
N GLY A 228 11.90 8.48 -20.86
CA GLY A 228 13.10 7.94 -21.51
C GLY A 228 14.33 7.80 -20.60
N TYR A 229 14.28 8.29 -19.36
CA TYR A 229 15.37 8.14 -18.37
C TYR A 229 15.15 6.97 -17.41
N ILE A 230 13.90 6.80 -16.95
CA ILE A 230 13.48 5.70 -16.08
C ILE A 230 13.08 4.47 -16.90
N LYS A 231 13.05 3.30 -16.26
CA LYS A 231 12.58 2.07 -16.89
C LYS A 231 11.09 1.87 -16.67
N ASP A 232 10.40 1.51 -17.74
CA ASP A 232 8.99 1.11 -17.68
C ASP A 232 8.90 -0.38 -17.32
N TYR A 233 8.07 -0.70 -16.34
CA TYR A 233 7.84 -2.07 -15.90
C TYR A 233 6.39 -2.47 -16.18
N GLU A 234 6.19 -3.53 -16.97
CA GLU A 234 4.86 -4.06 -17.30
C GLU A 234 4.12 -4.45 -16.00
N GLY A 235 2.91 -3.91 -15.80
CA GLY A 235 2.11 -4.15 -14.60
C GLY A 235 2.55 -3.37 -13.34
N GLY A 236 3.52 -2.45 -13.45
CA GLY A 236 3.85 -1.50 -12.39
C GLY A 236 3.03 -0.22 -12.50
N THR A 237 2.67 0.37 -11.35
CA THR A 237 2.08 1.71 -11.29
C THR A 237 3.17 2.74 -11.03
N LEU A 238 3.32 3.72 -11.94
CA LEU A 238 4.24 4.84 -11.73
C LEU A 238 3.76 5.69 -10.55
N MET A 239 4.67 5.99 -9.62
CA MET A 239 4.41 6.80 -8.45
C MET A 239 5.51 7.83 -8.22
N GLN A 240 5.12 9.01 -7.74
CA GLN A 240 6.02 10.12 -7.42
C GLN A 240 5.98 10.45 -5.93
N CYS A 241 7.14 10.68 -5.32
CA CYS A 241 7.28 11.32 -4.01
C CYS A 241 7.98 12.66 -4.15
N SER A 242 7.32 13.72 -3.69
CA SER A 242 7.90 15.06 -3.59
C SER A 242 8.36 15.29 -2.15
N MET A 243 9.67 15.38 -1.93
CA MET A 243 10.21 15.52 -0.57
C MET A 243 10.00 16.93 -0.02
N LEU A 244 9.69 17.02 1.27
CA LEU A 244 9.56 18.28 1.98
C LEU A 244 10.95 18.92 2.20
N PRO A 245 11.11 20.23 1.96
CA PRO A 245 12.43 20.84 1.84
C PRO A 245 13.20 20.94 3.16
N ARG A 246 12.51 21.14 4.30
CA ARG A 246 13.15 21.52 5.58
C ARG A 246 13.05 20.48 6.68
N ILE A 247 12.23 19.45 6.53
CA ILE A 247 12.04 18.43 7.57
C ILE A 247 13.24 17.50 7.65
N ARG A 248 13.54 16.91 8.80
CA ARG A 248 14.37 15.70 8.86
C ARG A 248 13.43 14.52 9.04
N TYR A 249 13.36 13.63 8.05
CA TYR A 249 12.40 12.54 8.01
C TYR A 249 12.62 11.53 9.15
N LEU A 250 13.86 11.32 9.60
CA LEU A 250 14.15 10.52 10.79
C LEU A 250 13.52 11.08 12.07
N ASP A 251 13.32 12.40 12.14
CA ASP A 251 12.69 13.09 13.28
C ASP A 251 11.20 13.38 13.04
N ALA A 252 10.63 12.97 11.89
CA ALA A 252 9.28 13.35 11.49
C ALA A 252 8.21 12.97 12.52
N ALA A 253 8.31 11.79 13.13
CA ALA A 253 7.34 11.36 14.14
C ALA A 253 7.36 12.23 15.41
N LYS A 254 8.55 12.67 15.84
CA LYS A 254 8.69 13.62 16.96
C LYS A 254 8.20 15.01 16.60
N ILE A 255 8.48 15.46 15.37
CA ILE A 255 7.99 16.74 14.87
C ILE A 255 6.45 16.75 14.84
N LEU A 256 5.82 15.67 14.38
CA LEU A 256 4.36 15.53 14.39
C LEU A 256 3.79 15.54 15.81
N LEU A 257 4.43 14.83 16.75
CA LEU A 257 4.04 14.87 18.17
C LEU A 257 4.11 16.30 18.74
N LEU A 258 5.17 17.04 18.43
CA LEU A 258 5.33 18.43 18.87
C LEU A 258 4.29 19.36 18.24
N GLN A 259 3.97 19.18 16.95
CA GLN A 259 2.93 19.92 16.26
C GLN A 259 1.55 19.65 16.86
N GLU A 260 1.22 18.38 17.11
CA GLU A 260 -0.02 17.98 17.77
C GLU A 260 -0.12 18.61 19.16
N ALA A 261 0.93 18.51 19.98
CA ALA A 261 0.95 19.11 21.30
C ALA A 261 0.78 20.63 21.27
N ALA A 262 1.38 21.32 20.30
CA ALA A 262 1.22 22.76 20.12
C ALA A 262 -0.22 23.14 19.76
N VAL A 263 -0.85 22.40 18.84
CA VAL A 263 -2.26 22.58 18.46
C VAL A 263 -3.16 22.33 19.65
N GLN A 264 -2.97 21.22 20.37
CA GLN A 264 -3.74 20.88 21.57
C GLN A 264 -3.57 21.92 22.68
N ARG A 265 -2.36 22.46 22.89
CA ARG A 265 -2.12 23.55 23.84
C ARG A 265 -2.95 24.79 23.48
N LYS A 266 -2.99 25.16 22.19
CA LYS A 266 -3.79 26.30 21.73
C LYS A 266 -5.30 26.03 21.86
N ILE A 267 -5.75 24.81 21.54
CA ILE A 267 -7.14 24.38 21.76
C ILE A 267 -7.50 24.49 23.24
N ARG A 268 -6.65 24.04 24.16
CA ARG A 268 -6.90 24.11 25.62
C ARG A 268 -7.06 25.53 26.17
N LEU A 269 -6.46 26.55 25.53
CA LEU A 269 -6.64 27.94 25.95
C LEU A 269 -8.03 28.49 25.61
N ALA A 270 -8.67 27.96 24.57
CA ALA A 270 -10.00 28.39 24.12
C ALA A 270 -11.12 27.42 24.55
N SER A 271 -10.79 26.13 24.63
CA SER A 271 -11.73 25.06 24.88
C SER A 271 -11.90 24.79 26.37
N ARG A 272 -13.15 24.61 26.80
CA ARG A 272 -13.51 24.14 28.14
C ARG A 272 -13.63 22.61 28.22
N SER A 273 -13.28 21.88 27.17
CA SER A 273 -13.42 20.41 27.12
C SER A 273 -12.59 19.67 28.17
N THR A 274 -11.57 20.30 28.76
CA THR A 274 -10.78 19.72 29.86
C THR A 274 -11.46 19.85 31.23
N VAL A 275 -12.56 20.59 31.34
CA VAL A 275 -13.34 20.70 32.57
C VAL A 275 -14.16 19.43 32.76
N VAL A 276 -13.84 18.68 33.82
CA VAL A 276 -14.61 17.49 34.20
C VAL A 276 -15.82 17.93 35.04
N TYR A 277 -17.01 17.83 34.47
CA TYR A 277 -18.27 18.11 35.17
C TYR A 277 -18.71 16.90 36.00
N THR A 278 -19.39 17.16 37.11
CA THR A 278 -19.97 16.07 37.92
C THR A 278 -21.05 15.32 37.13
N GLY A 279 -21.14 14.00 37.34
CA GLY A 279 -22.13 13.17 36.68
C GLY A 279 -23.57 13.62 36.99
N LEU A 280 -24.44 13.54 35.98
CA LEU A 280 -25.84 13.97 36.09
C LEU A 280 -26.58 13.14 37.14
N LYS A 281 -27.09 13.82 38.17
CA LYS A 281 -27.86 13.18 39.26
C LYS A 281 -29.15 12.52 38.78
N HIS A 282 -29.70 13.00 37.66
CA HIS A 282 -30.92 12.49 37.01
C HIS A 282 -30.83 11.01 36.60
N PHE A 283 -29.62 10.49 36.35
CA PHE A 283 -29.43 9.08 35.98
C PHE A 283 -29.03 8.18 37.15
N LYS A 284 -29.12 8.65 38.40
CA LYS A 284 -28.84 7.81 39.58
C LYS A 284 -29.90 6.76 39.83
N ASP A 285 -31.17 7.07 39.54
CA ASP A 285 -32.28 6.13 39.61
C ASP A 285 -32.59 5.58 38.22
N LEU A 286 -32.04 4.40 37.93
CA LEU A 286 -32.20 3.72 36.64
C LEU A 286 -33.65 3.29 36.37
N SER A 287 -34.51 3.26 37.40
CA SER A 287 -35.92 2.87 37.26
C SER A 287 -36.83 4.01 36.83
N ASN A 288 -36.36 5.27 36.89
CA ASN A 288 -37.16 6.47 36.61
C ASN A 288 -36.35 7.54 35.85
N ILE A 289 -35.90 7.19 34.65
CA ILE A 289 -35.14 8.10 33.78
C ILE A 289 -36.12 9.01 33.02
N LYS A 290 -36.01 10.33 33.24
CA LYS A 290 -36.77 11.34 32.50
C LYS A 290 -35.85 12.11 31.54
N PRO A 291 -36.32 12.51 30.34
CA PRO A 291 -35.58 13.41 29.47
C PRO A 291 -35.24 14.72 30.18
N ILE A 292 -34.02 15.21 29.97
CA ILE A 292 -33.50 16.47 30.53
C ILE A 292 -33.32 17.43 29.36
N ASP A 293 -33.63 18.71 29.55
CA ASP A 293 -33.31 19.74 28.57
C ASP A 293 -31.78 19.87 28.43
N PRO A 294 -31.20 19.64 27.25
CA PRO A 294 -29.77 19.82 27.02
C PRO A 294 -29.23 21.21 27.43
N MET A 295 -30.05 22.26 27.35
CA MET A 295 -29.63 23.63 27.71
C MET A 295 -29.44 23.84 29.22
N GLU A 296 -29.96 22.93 30.05
CA GLU A 296 -29.79 22.96 31.50
C GLU A 296 -28.50 22.24 31.96
N ILE A 297 -27.83 21.52 31.05
CA ILE A 297 -26.64 20.74 31.38
C ILE A 297 -25.40 21.65 31.44
N PRO A 298 -24.72 21.77 32.59
CA PRO A 298 -23.46 22.48 32.71
C PRO A 298 -22.41 21.92 31.74
N GLY A 299 -21.68 22.80 31.06
CA GLY A 299 -20.72 22.43 30.02
C GLY A 299 -21.31 22.33 28.62
N LEU A 300 -22.56 21.87 28.45
CA LEU A 300 -23.21 21.78 27.14
C LEU A 300 -23.66 23.16 26.63
N LYS A 301 -24.31 23.93 27.52
CA LYS A 301 -24.66 25.34 27.28
C LYS A 301 -23.44 26.21 26.96
N GLU A 302 -22.34 26.00 27.67
CA GLU A 302 -21.10 26.78 27.50
C GLU A 302 -20.32 26.41 26.25
N ALA A 303 -20.44 25.16 25.79
CA ALA A 303 -19.86 24.70 24.54
C ALA A 303 -20.58 25.24 23.29
N GLY A 304 -21.69 25.98 23.46
CA GLY A 304 -22.49 26.49 22.36
C GLY A 304 -23.21 25.39 21.60
N TRP A 305 -23.53 24.28 22.27
CA TRP A 305 -24.29 23.19 21.67
C TRP A 305 -25.64 23.69 21.17
N THR A 306 -26.03 23.23 19.99
CA THR A 306 -27.34 23.48 19.40
C THR A 306 -27.93 22.15 18.92
N PRO A 307 -29.27 22.02 18.90
CA PRO A 307 -29.93 20.86 18.30
C PRO A 307 -29.48 20.59 16.86
N GLU A 308 -29.23 21.65 16.09
CA GLU A 308 -28.73 21.59 14.71
C GLU A 308 -27.34 20.95 14.60
N MET A 309 -26.44 21.24 15.55
CA MET A 309 -25.11 20.59 15.61
C MET A 309 -25.20 19.11 15.94
N ASP A 310 -26.14 18.71 16.81
CA ASP A 310 -26.37 17.30 17.15
C ASP A 310 -26.96 16.55 15.97
N GLU A 311 -27.96 17.12 15.29
CA GLU A 311 -28.50 16.56 14.05
C GLU A 311 -27.40 16.39 12.99
N LEU A 312 -26.51 17.37 12.83
CA LEU A 312 -25.40 17.28 11.89
C LEU A 312 -24.37 16.20 12.30
N ALA A 313 -24.11 16.03 13.60
CA ALA A 313 -23.19 15.02 14.12
C ALA A 313 -23.75 13.60 14.00
N GLN A 314 -25.06 13.44 14.15
CA GLN A 314 -25.76 12.18 13.99
C GLN A 314 -25.97 11.79 12.52
N ARG A 315 -25.84 12.73 11.58
CA ARG A 315 -25.89 12.40 10.15
C ARG A 315 -24.75 11.45 9.80
N PRO A 316 -25.06 10.23 9.31
CA PRO A 316 -24.03 9.29 8.93
C PRO A 316 -23.20 9.88 7.78
N LYS A 317 -21.88 10.00 7.98
CA LYS A 317 -20.94 10.57 6.98
C LYS A 317 -20.88 9.77 5.68
N ARG A 318 -21.29 8.50 5.74
CA ARG A 318 -21.31 7.54 4.63
C ARG A 318 -22.69 6.91 4.58
N GLY A 319 -23.18 6.62 3.38
CA GLY A 319 -24.44 5.90 3.21
C GLY A 319 -24.37 4.48 3.80
N PRO A 320 -25.52 3.87 4.14
CA PRO A 320 -25.58 2.54 4.75
C PRO A 320 -24.90 1.45 3.90
N HIS A 321 -24.90 1.62 2.58
CA HIS A 321 -24.37 0.67 1.61
C HIS A 321 -22.85 0.81 1.37
N TYR A 322 -22.19 1.85 1.91
CA TYR A 322 -20.80 2.19 1.61
C TYR A 322 -19.83 1.04 1.89
N ALA A 323 -19.95 0.41 3.07
CA ALA A 323 -19.06 -0.68 3.48
C ALA A 323 -19.16 -1.89 2.54
N ALA A 324 -20.39 -2.24 2.12
CA ALA A 324 -20.61 -3.33 1.18
C ALA A 324 -20.00 -3.02 -0.19
N MET A 325 -20.23 -1.81 -0.73
CA MET A 325 -19.63 -1.37 -1.99
C MET A 325 -18.10 -1.36 -1.93
N GLN A 326 -17.52 -0.88 -0.82
CA GLN A 326 -16.07 -0.79 -0.65
C GLN A 326 -15.42 -2.19 -0.63
N ASN A 327 -16.02 -3.13 0.08
CA ASN A 327 -15.55 -4.52 0.12
C ASN A 327 -15.62 -5.16 -1.27
N VAL A 328 -16.75 -5.05 -1.96
CA VAL A 328 -16.92 -5.62 -3.31
C VAL A 328 -15.93 -5.00 -4.30
N LEU A 329 -15.75 -3.67 -4.28
CA LEU A 329 -14.83 -2.98 -5.17
C LEU A 329 -13.38 -3.42 -4.95
N THR A 330 -12.96 -3.55 -3.68
CA THR A 330 -11.61 -4.00 -3.32
C THR A 330 -11.34 -5.41 -3.84
N GLU A 331 -12.29 -6.34 -3.64
CA GLU A 331 -12.18 -7.71 -4.14
C GLU A 331 -12.08 -7.76 -5.67
N VAL A 332 -12.91 -6.99 -6.37
CA VAL A 332 -12.90 -6.93 -7.85
C VAL A 332 -11.60 -6.33 -8.37
N GLN A 333 -11.07 -5.26 -7.75
CA GLN A 333 -9.78 -4.68 -8.12
C GLN A 333 -8.61 -5.66 -7.95
N ASN A 334 -8.68 -6.57 -6.97
CA ASN A 334 -7.63 -7.55 -6.70
C ASN A 334 -7.72 -8.83 -7.57
N HIS A 335 -8.81 -9.00 -8.31
CA HIS A 335 -9.00 -10.19 -9.14
C HIS A 335 -8.04 -10.20 -10.35
N ALA A 336 -7.50 -11.36 -10.72
CA ALA A 336 -6.49 -11.49 -11.78
C ALA A 336 -6.94 -10.99 -13.17
N ALA A 337 -8.24 -11.00 -13.45
CA ALA A 337 -8.82 -10.48 -14.69
C ALA A 337 -9.12 -8.96 -14.65
N ALA A 338 -8.81 -8.26 -13.55
CA ALA A 338 -9.14 -6.84 -13.38
C ALA A 338 -8.20 -5.89 -14.09
N TRP A 339 -6.98 -6.34 -14.43
CA TRP A 339 -5.91 -5.48 -14.94
C TRP A 339 -6.32 -4.54 -16.10
N PRO A 340 -7.17 -4.92 -17.09
CA PRO A 340 -7.57 -4.00 -18.16
C PRO A 340 -8.52 -2.89 -17.72
N PHE A 341 -9.16 -3.06 -16.56
CA PHE A 341 -10.26 -2.25 -16.08
C PHE A 341 -9.87 -1.42 -14.85
N LEU A 342 -8.61 -1.52 -14.40
CA LEU A 342 -8.13 -0.81 -13.22
C LEU A 342 -8.05 0.71 -13.44
N GLN A 343 -7.88 1.16 -14.67
CA GLN A 343 -7.69 2.57 -15.04
C GLN A 343 -8.55 2.90 -16.27
N PRO A 344 -8.86 4.20 -16.52
CA PRO A 344 -9.52 4.63 -17.74
C PRO A 344 -8.71 4.23 -18.98
N VAL A 345 -9.40 3.91 -20.07
CA VAL A 345 -8.74 3.60 -21.35
C VAL A 345 -7.94 4.80 -21.84
N ASN A 346 -6.65 4.64 -22.08
CA ASN A 346 -5.80 5.75 -22.51
C ASN A 346 -6.18 6.20 -23.94
N LYS A 347 -6.62 7.44 -24.09
CA LYS A 347 -6.99 8.03 -25.39
C LYS A 347 -5.82 8.07 -26.38
N ASP A 348 -4.59 8.20 -25.89
CA ASP A 348 -3.40 8.25 -26.74
C ASP A 348 -3.06 6.86 -27.32
N GLU A 349 -3.44 5.78 -26.62
CA GLU A 349 -3.23 4.40 -27.05
C GLU A 349 -4.41 3.87 -27.88
N VAL A 350 -5.64 4.30 -27.55
CA VAL A 350 -6.87 3.86 -28.21
C VAL A 350 -7.69 5.08 -28.66
N ALA A 351 -7.26 5.69 -29.76
CA ALA A 351 -7.76 6.98 -30.24
C ALA A 351 -9.28 7.03 -30.50
N ASP A 352 -9.86 5.96 -31.05
CA ASP A 352 -11.27 5.87 -31.43
C ASP A 352 -12.21 5.43 -30.29
N TYR A 353 -11.65 5.07 -29.12
CA TYR A 353 -12.44 4.50 -28.01
C TYR A 353 -13.56 5.42 -27.55
N TYR A 354 -13.24 6.69 -27.28
CA TYR A 354 -14.19 7.68 -26.77
C TYR A 354 -15.15 8.22 -27.84
N GLU A 355 -14.90 7.92 -29.12
CA GLU A 355 -15.87 8.18 -30.18
C GLU A 355 -16.96 7.11 -30.19
N PHE A 356 -16.59 5.86 -29.88
CA PHE A 356 -17.49 4.72 -29.88
C PHE A 356 -18.21 4.51 -28.55
N ILE A 357 -17.49 4.60 -27.43
CA ILE A 357 -18.02 4.43 -26.07
C ILE A 357 -18.41 5.79 -25.48
N LYS A 358 -19.71 5.96 -25.21
CA LYS A 358 -20.29 7.23 -24.75
C LYS A 358 -20.23 7.44 -23.25
N GLU A 359 -20.28 6.36 -22.48
CA GLU A 359 -20.26 6.38 -21.02
C GLU A 359 -19.09 5.52 -20.51
N PRO A 360 -17.84 6.00 -20.64
CA PRO A 360 -16.67 5.27 -20.20
C PRO A 360 -16.70 5.08 -18.68
N MET A 361 -16.26 3.90 -18.22
CA MET A 361 -16.17 3.57 -16.80
C MET A 361 -15.00 2.62 -16.56
N ASP A 362 -14.40 2.70 -15.38
CA ASP A 362 -13.30 1.87 -14.90
C ASP A 362 -13.31 1.80 -13.37
N LEU A 363 -12.55 0.86 -12.80
CA LEU A 363 -12.57 0.58 -11.36
C LEU A 363 -11.97 1.71 -10.51
N SER A 364 -11.04 2.52 -11.05
CA SER A 364 -10.51 3.67 -10.30
C SER A 364 -11.49 4.85 -10.30
N THR A 365 -12.22 5.07 -11.39
CA THR A 365 -13.33 6.03 -11.42
C THR A 365 -14.43 5.60 -10.44
N MET A 366 -14.73 4.31 -10.36
CA MET A 366 -15.67 3.79 -9.36
C MET A 366 -15.18 4.02 -7.92
N GLU A 367 -13.89 3.84 -7.64
CA GLU A 367 -13.27 4.11 -6.33
C GLU A 367 -13.44 5.58 -5.94
N ILE A 368 -13.12 6.51 -6.85
CA ILE A 368 -13.29 7.95 -6.63
C ILE A 368 -14.75 8.31 -6.38
N LYS A 369 -15.69 7.74 -7.13
CA LYS A 369 -17.14 7.96 -6.93
C LYS A 369 -17.57 7.48 -5.55
N LEU A 370 -17.12 6.31 -5.12
CA LEU A 370 -17.44 5.75 -3.81
C LEU A 370 -16.88 6.62 -2.68
N GLU A 371 -15.59 6.99 -2.75
CA GLU A 371 -14.92 7.83 -1.75
C GLU A 371 -15.55 9.22 -1.60
N ASN A 372 -16.23 9.72 -2.64
CA ASN A 372 -16.93 11.00 -2.66
C ASN A 372 -18.45 10.88 -2.43
N ASN A 373 -18.94 9.74 -1.90
CA ASN A 373 -20.36 9.49 -1.62
C ASN A 373 -21.27 9.68 -2.86
N ARG A 374 -20.78 9.37 -4.07
CA ARG A 374 -21.55 9.52 -5.32
C ARG A 374 -22.46 8.33 -5.63
N TYR A 375 -22.41 7.27 -4.82
CA TYR A 375 -23.33 6.13 -4.88
C TYR A 375 -24.32 6.21 -3.71
N GLU A 376 -25.48 6.78 -3.97
CA GLU A 376 -26.57 6.82 -2.98
C GLU A 376 -27.21 5.44 -2.77
N LYS A 377 -27.23 4.61 -3.83
CA LYS A 377 -27.84 3.28 -3.82
C LYS A 377 -26.91 2.26 -4.48
N MET A 378 -27.06 0.98 -4.12
CA MET A 378 -26.25 -0.12 -4.66
C MET A 378 -26.46 -0.31 -6.17
N GLU A 379 -27.64 0.02 -6.69
CA GLU A 379 -27.99 -0.04 -8.10
C GLU A 379 -27.08 0.85 -8.95
N ASN A 380 -26.72 2.03 -8.45
CA ASN A 380 -25.81 2.95 -9.16
C ASN A 380 -24.39 2.37 -9.25
N PHE A 381 -23.95 1.66 -8.20
CA PHE A 381 -22.66 0.98 -8.17
C PHE A 381 -22.64 -0.23 -9.10
N VAL A 382 -23.71 -1.04 -9.11
CA VAL A 382 -23.88 -2.18 -10.02
C VAL A 382 -23.97 -1.73 -11.47
N TYR A 383 -24.65 -0.61 -11.74
CA TYR A 383 -24.73 -0.02 -13.07
C TYR A 383 -23.35 0.33 -13.63
N ASP A 384 -22.53 1.05 -12.86
CA ASP A 384 -21.17 1.41 -13.28
C ASP A 384 -20.27 0.17 -13.46
N ALA A 385 -20.38 -0.83 -12.58
CA ALA A 385 -19.67 -2.10 -12.78
C ALA A 385 -20.07 -2.78 -14.09
N ARG A 386 -21.37 -2.83 -14.41
CA ARG A 386 -21.87 -3.38 -15.68
C ARG A 386 -21.41 -2.56 -16.88
N LEU A 387 -21.31 -1.23 -16.77
CA LEU A 387 -20.77 -0.38 -17.83
C LEU A 387 -19.35 -0.80 -18.22
N ILE A 388 -18.48 -1.11 -17.26
CA ILE A 388 -17.10 -1.60 -17.54
C ILE A 388 -17.15 -2.81 -18.48
N PHE A 389 -17.94 -3.83 -18.14
CA PHE A 389 -18.02 -5.08 -18.90
C PHE A 389 -18.71 -4.88 -20.26
N ASN A 390 -19.82 -4.14 -20.28
CA ASN A 390 -20.59 -3.88 -21.48
C ASN A 390 -19.82 -3.03 -22.49
N ASN A 391 -19.14 -1.98 -22.04
CA ASN A 391 -18.29 -1.16 -22.89
C ASN A 391 -17.15 -1.98 -23.47
N CYS A 392 -16.53 -2.83 -22.66
CA CYS A 392 -15.48 -3.74 -23.14
C CYS A 392 -16.00 -4.67 -24.24
N ARG A 393 -17.18 -5.29 -24.06
CA ARG A 393 -17.79 -6.18 -25.06
C ARG A 393 -18.33 -5.46 -26.29
N ALA A 394 -18.76 -4.22 -26.15
CA ALA A 394 -19.24 -3.39 -27.26
C ALA A 394 -18.07 -3.01 -28.18
N TYR A 395 -16.94 -2.64 -27.59
CA TYR A 395 -15.75 -2.19 -28.31
C TYR A 395 -14.90 -3.36 -28.84
N ASN A 396 -14.72 -4.42 -28.05
CA ASN A 396 -13.84 -5.54 -28.39
C ASN A 396 -14.61 -6.74 -28.96
N GLY A 397 -14.01 -7.46 -29.90
CA GLY A 397 -14.57 -8.71 -30.43
C GLY A 397 -14.52 -9.87 -29.41
N GLU A 398 -15.46 -10.82 -29.53
CA GLU A 398 -15.62 -11.97 -28.63
C GLU A 398 -14.38 -12.86 -28.49
N ASN A 399 -13.54 -12.91 -29.52
CA ASN A 399 -12.33 -13.73 -29.54
C ASN A 399 -11.17 -13.12 -28.74
N THR A 400 -11.25 -11.82 -28.41
CA THR A 400 -10.17 -11.08 -27.73
C THR A 400 -10.04 -11.47 -26.26
N SER A 401 -8.82 -11.36 -25.73
CA SER A 401 -8.56 -11.56 -24.29
C SER A 401 -9.34 -10.58 -23.42
N TYR A 402 -9.51 -9.32 -23.87
CA TYR A 402 -10.30 -8.31 -23.15
C TYR A 402 -11.76 -8.74 -22.95
N PHE A 403 -12.40 -9.27 -23.99
CA PHE A 403 -13.77 -9.79 -23.90
C PHE A 403 -13.87 -10.94 -22.89
N LYS A 404 -12.90 -11.87 -22.92
CA LYS A 404 -12.82 -12.98 -21.97
C LYS A 404 -12.61 -12.50 -20.53
N TYR A 405 -11.75 -11.49 -20.32
CA TYR A 405 -11.53 -10.89 -19.00
C TYR A 405 -12.76 -10.19 -18.47
N ALA A 406 -13.51 -9.45 -19.32
CA ALA A 406 -14.77 -8.82 -18.93
C ALA A 406 -15.76 -9.87 -18.41
N ASN A 407 -15.95 -10.99 -19.12
CA ASN A 407 -16.86 -12.05 -18.70
C ASN A 407 -16.42 -12.72 -17.37
N ARG A 408 -15.11 -12.96 -17.21
CA ARG A 408 -14.58 -13.57 -16.00
C ARG A 408 -14.75 -12.65 -14.79
N LEU A 409 -14.46 -11.36 -14.97
CA LEU A 409 -14.56 -10.38 -13.91
C LEU A 409 -16.02 -10.07 -13.56
N GLU A 410 -16.92 -10.01 -14.54
CA GLU A 410 -18.37 -9.85 -14.31
C GLU A 410 -18.94 -11.02 -13.52
N LYS A 411 -18.57 -12.26 -13.87
CA LYS A 411 -18.99 -13.45 -13.11
C LYS A 411 -18.53 -13.38 -11.65
N PHE A 412 -17.28 -12.95 -11.43
CA PHE A 412 -16.75 -12.77 -10.08
C PHE A 412 -17.48 -11.65 -9.33
N PHE A 413 -17.67 -10.48 -9.96
CA PHE A 413 -18.46 -9.38 -9.41
C PHE A 413 -19.87 -9.82 -9.00
N CYS A 414 -20.60 -10.52 -9.88
CA CYS A 414 -21.93 -11.04 -9.56
C CYS A 414 -21.91 -12.00 -8.38
N SER A 415 -20.90 -12.88 -8.27
CA SER A 415 -20.77 -13.76 -7.10
C SER A 415 -20.59 -12.97 -5.80
N LYS A 416 -19.81 -11.88 -5.81
CA LYS A 416 -19.62 -11.01 -4.65
C LYS A 416 -20.85 -10.20 -4.26
N ILE A 417 -21.66 -9.78 -5.23
CA ILE A 417 -22.96 -9.15 -4.93
C ILE A 417 -23.93 -10.19 -4.34
N LYS A 418 -23.94 -11.43 -4.83
CA LYS A 418 -24.79 -12.51 -4.30
C LYS A 418 -24.44 -12.94 -2.88
N GLU A 419 -23.18 -12.78 -2.46
CA GLU A 419 -22.75 -12.98 -1.07
C GLU A 419 -23.39 -11.97 -0.09
N VAL A 420 -23.95 -10.86 -0.59
CA VAL A 420 -24.70 -9.88 0.21
C VAL A 420 -26.20 -10.06 -0.02
N PRO A 421 -26.95 -10.70 0.92
CA PRO A 421 -28.35 -11.10 0.67
C PRO A 421 -29.26 -9.96 0.22
N GLU A 422 -29.07 -8.77 0.79
CA GLU A 422 -29.82 -7.56 0.48
C GLU A 422 -29.76 -7.16 -1.00
N TYR A 423 -28.63 -7.42 -1.68
CA TYR A 423 -28.38 -6.97 -3.05
C TYR A 423 -28.33 -8.09 -4.09
N SER A 424 -28.52 -9.35 -3.66
CA SER A 424 -28.49 -10.53 -4.53
C SER A 424 -29.34 -10.38 -5.80
N HIS A 425 -30.55 -9.82 -5.65
CA HIS A 425 -31.50 -9.57 -6.73
C HIS A 425 -31.03 -8.59 -7.81
N LEU A 426 -29.98 -7.79 -7.58
CA LEU A 426 -29.45 -6.82 -8.54
C LEU A 426 -28.58 -7.46 -9.64
N VAL A 427 -28.22 -8.73 -9.48
CA VAL A 427 -27.32 -9.47 -10.37
C VAL A 427 -27.88 -10.82 -10.82
N ASP A 428 -29.20 -10.98 -10.68
CA ASP A 428 -29.94 -12.12 -11.22
C ASP A 428 -30.27 -11.97 -12.71
#